data_AF-A0A483TQB3-F1
#
_entry.id   AF-A0A483TQB3-F1
#
_cell.length_a   1.000
_cell.length_b   1.000
_cell.length_c   1.000
_cell.angle_alpha   90.00
_cell.angle_beta   90.00
_cell.angle_gamma   90.00
#
_symmetry.space_group_name_H-M   'P 1'
#
loop_
_entity.id
_entity.type
_entity.pdbx_description
1 polymer ?
#
loop_
_entity_poly.entity_id
_entity_poly.type
_entity_poly.pdbx_seq_one_letter_code
_entity_poly.pdbx_strand_id
1 'polypeptide(L)'
;IFDKYKKELGYNVIRALREKLLDAGDVNSAVELSLYIRDVDFIRQCFDKIKFNQPEYVIKFAELLIDELCAGEAILVLNQIKDDKTVDHAGLRDKWAEVFALALIEEGEVQQAKTICLDGFKNRCDVVFYKIYNRVEKVNDSLGLFSGIAKSKGFPFVVLFLSAIDNYGKLDSEIMNASKNEIKDMMVLLRGSFIRSLSSELYRHGYACPATLLRRVLVEDSISRSQSKYYTYAASDMKKSIDFSKNIVWTEKVPSTEEYFKSLFVEHKRKYALWEMMLDKIDGLAIEKDSVSYSA
;
A
#
# COMPACT_ATOMS: atom_id res chain seq x y z
N ILE A 1 13.06 -11.94 -17.76
CA ILE A 1 13.92 -13.06 -18.25
C ILE A 1 13.11 -14.03 -19.10
N PHE A 2 11.99 -14.57 -18.58
CA PHE A 2 11.17 -15.52 -19.33
C PHE A 2 10.55 -14.96 -20.64
N ASP A 3 10.05 -13.72 -20.69
CA ASP A 3 9.52 -13.13 -21.94
C ASP A 3 10.54 -13.03 -23.07
N LYS A 4 11.83 -12.92 -22.72
CA LYS A 4 12.94 -12.97 -23.68
C LYS A 4 13.07 -14.39 -24.25
N TYR A 5 13.02 -15.42 -23.39
CA TYR A 5 13.05 -16.81 -23.80
C TYR A 5 11.83 -17.23 -24.64
N LYS A 6 10.63 -16.72 -24.35
CA LYS A 6 9.45 -16.96 -25.20
C LYS A 6 9.60 -16.41 -26.61
N LYS A 7 10.19 -15.23 -26.74
CA LYS A 7 10.46 -14.58 -28.02
C LYS A 7 11.59 -15.28 -28.80
N GLU A 8 12.57 -15.84 -28.09
CA GLU A 8 13.76 -16.48 -28.68
C GLU A 8 13.59 -17.97 -28.99
N LEU A 9 12.85 -18.73 -28.17
CA LEU A 9 12.70 -20.19 -28.30
C LEU A 9 11.38 -20.60 -28.97
N GLY A 10 10.32 -19.81 -28.82
CA GLY A 10 8.99 -20.13 -29.34
C GLY A 10 8.27 -21.24 -28.56
N TYR A 11 6.93 -21.27 -28.71
CA TYR A 11 6.04 -22.19 -27.98
C TYR A 11 6.38 -23.67 -28.18
N ASN A 12 6.82 -24.07 -29.37
CA ASN A 12 7.12 -25.46 -29.69
C ASN A 12 8.32 -26.00 -28.91
N VAL A 13 9.36 -25.18 -28.71
CA VAL A 13 10.55 -25.59 -27.95
C VAL A 13 10.21 -25.73 -26.47
N ILE A 14 9.41 -24.82 -25.91
CA ILE A 14 8.99 -24.90 -24.51
C ILE A 14 8.10 -26.13 -24.28
N ARG A 15 7.18 -26.45 -25.21
CA ARG A 15 6.40 -27.70 -25.15
C ARG A 15 7.31 -28.94 -25.19
N ALA A 16 8.28 -28.98 -26.10
CA ALA A 16 9.21 -30.11 -26.20
C ALA A 16 10.05 -30.27 -24.92
N LEU A 17 10.45 -29.17 -24.27
CA LEU A 17 11.15 -29.21 -22.99
C LEU A 17 10.24 -29.71 -21.87
N ARG A 18 8.99 -29.24 -21.82
CA ARG A 18 7.98 -29.72 -20.87
C ARG A 18 7.79 -31.23 -20.96
N GLU A 19 7.60 -31.77 -22.16
CA GLU A 19 7.44 -33.23 -22.34
C GLU A 19 8.65 -33.99 -21.81
N LYS A 20 9.87 -33.53 -22.12
CA LYS A 20 11.10 -34.15 -21.60
C LYS A 20 11.20 -34.10 -20.07
N LEU A 21 10.72 -33.02 -19.44
CA LEU A 21 10.70 -32.90 -17.98
C LEU A 21 9.68 -33.86 -17.37
N LEU A 22 8.51 -34.00 -18.01
CA LEU A 22 7.49 -34.95 -17.59
C LEU A 22 7.99 -36.40 -17.69
N ASP A 23 8.64 -36.76 -18.81
CA ASP A 23 9.26 -38.08 -19.02
C ASP A 23 10.34 -38.38 -17.97
N ALA A 24 11.05 -37.34 -17.50
CA ALA A 24 12.05 -37.43 -16.44
C ALA A 24 11.45 -37.45 -15.02
N GLY A 25 10.12 -37.33 -14.88
CA GLY A 25 9.42 -37.28 -13.60
C GLY A 25 9.44 -35.92 -12.90
N ASP A 26 9.97 -34.87 -13.52
CA ASP A 26 9.96 -33.51 -12.98
C ASP A 26 8.66 -32.77 -13.33
N VAL A 27 7.59 -33.20 -12.67
CA VAL A 27 6.24 -32.66 -12.91
C VAL A 27 6.14 -31.18 -12.54
N ASN A 28 6.82 -30.73 -11.49
CA ASN A 28 6.72 -29.34 -11.04
C ASN A 28 7.26 -28.37 -12.10
N SER A 29 8.43 -28.67 -12.67
CA SER A 29 9.00 -27.86 -13.75
C SER A 29 8.16 -27.95 -15.02
N ALA A 30 7.57 -29.11 -15.32
CA ALA A 30 6.65 -29.27 -16.45
C ALA A 30 5.37 -28.43 -16.28
N VAL A 31 4.78 -28.39 -15.09
CA VAL A 31 3.62 -27.55 -14.76
C VAL A 31 4.00 -26.06 -14.82
N GLU A 32 5.16 -25.67 -14.28
CA GLU A 32 5.64 -24.29 -14.35
C GLU A 32 5.80 -23.81 -15.80
N LEU A 33 6.41 -24.62 -16.67
CA LEU A 33 6.50 -24.31 -18.09
C LEU A 33 5.12 -24.22 -18.75
N SER A 34 4.16 -25.05 -18.32
CA SER A 34 2.79 -25.06 -18.85
C SER A 34 2.01 -23.82 -18.45
N LEU A 35 2.12 -23.38 -17.20
CA LEU A 35 1.60 -22.10 -16.73
C LEU A 35 2.21 -20.95 -17.54
N TYR A 36 3.50 -21.02 -17.83
CA TYR A 36 4.20 -20.02 -18.61
C TYR A 36 3.71 -19.91 -20.07
N ILE A 37 3.48 -21.04 -20.74
CA ILE A 37 2.94 -21.06 -22.10
C ILE A 37 1.41 -21.01 -22.16
N ARG A 38 0.74 -20.99 -21.01
CA ARG A 38 -0.73 -20.97 -20.86
C ARG A 38 -1.41 -22.17 -21.53
N ASP A 39 -0.83 -23.36 -21.42
CA ASP A 39 -1.42 -24.60 -21.94
C ASP A 39 -2.42 -25.18 -20.92
N VAL A 40 -3.62 -24.61 -20.91
CA VAL A 40 -4.67 -24.90 -19.92
C VAL A 40 -5.10 -26.37 -19.95
N ASP A 41 -5.18 -26.98 -21.14
CA ASP A 41 -5.55 -28.39 -21.28
C ASP A 41 -4.51 -29.32 -20.65
N PHE A 42 -3.22 -29.05 -20.84
CA PHE A 42 -2.17 -29.80 -20.18
C PHE A 42 -2.23 -29.62 -18.66
N ILE A 43 -2.38 -28.37 -18.18
CA ILE A 43 -2.44 -28.09 -16.74
C ILE A 43 -3.63 -28.82 -16.11
N ARG A 44 -4.80 -28.81 -16.75
CA ARG A 44 -6.01 -29.53 -16.32
C ARG A 44 -5.75 -31.03 -16.20
N GLN A 45 -5.16 -31.65 -17.22
CA GLN A 45 -4.81 -33.07 -17.17
C GLN A 45 -3.82 -33.41 -16.06
N CYS A 46 -2.84 -32.54 -15.82
CA CYS A 46 -1.91 -32.70 -14.72
C CYS A 46 -2.60 -32.53 -13.37
N PHE A 47 -3.51 -31.57 -13.22
CA PHE A 47 -4.23 -31.32 -11.98
C PHE A 47 -5.11 -32.51 -11.58
N ASP A 48 -5.79 -33.14 -12.54
CA ASP A 48 -6.64 -34.32 -12.30
C ASP A 48 -5.83 -35.56 -11.87
N LYS A 49 -4.60 -35.69 -12.38
CA LYS A 49 -3.74 -36.87 -12.17
C LYS A 49 -2.73 -36.69 -11.04
N ILE A 50 -2.34 -35.45 -10.78
CA ILE A 50 -1.21 -35.08 -9.93
C ILE A 50 -1.62 -33.86 -9.10
N LYS A 51 -1.72 -34.07 -7.79
CA LYS A 51 -1.99 -32.96 -6.86
C LYS A 51 -0.83 -31.96 -6.94
N PHE A 52 -1.13 -30.71 -7.26
CA PHE A 52 -0.11 -29.65 -7.26
C PHE A 52 0.40 -29.46 -5.83
N ASN A 53 1.72 -29.50 -5.67
CA ASN A 53 2.36 -29.38 -4.36
C ASN A 53 2.54 -27.92 -3.91
N GLN A 54 2.34 -26.95 -4.82
CA GLN A 54 2.55 -25.53 -4.55
C GLN A 54 1.24 -24.77 -4.70
N PRO A 55 0.74 -24.09 -3.64
CA PRO A 55 -0.49 -23.30 -3.72
C PRO A 55 -0.45 -22.20 -4.79
N GLU A 56 0.73 -21.65 -5.06
CA GLU A 56 0.91 -20.65 -6.13
C GLU A 56 0.50 -21.19 -7.50
N TYR A 57 0.78 -22.45 -7.81
CA TYR A 57 0.43 -23.06 -9.10
C TYR A 57 -1.07 -23.29 -9.22
N VAL A 58 -1.73 -23.64 -8.12
CA VAL A 58 -3.20 -23.77 -8.06
C VAL A 58 -3.86 -22.41 -8.31
N ILE A 59 -3.38 -21.35 -7.67
CA ILE A 59 -3.92 -20.00 -7.85
C ILE A 59 -3.70 -19.52 -9.30
N LYS A 60 -2.48 -19.67 -9.85
CA LYS A 60 -2.19 -19.31 -11.25
C LYS A 60 -3.00 -20.10 -12.26
N PHE A 61 -3.25 -21.38 -12.00
CA PHE A 61 -4.12 -22.19 -12.85
C PHE A 61 -5.55 -21.66 -12.83
N ALA A 62 -6.08 -21.32 -11.65
CA ALA A 62 -7.40 -20.71 -11.54
C ALA A 62 -7.50 -19.36 -12.26
N GLU A 63 -6.46 -18.52 -12.22
CA GLU A 63 -6.41 -17.28 -13.02
C GLU A 63 -6.54 -17.57 -14.52
N LEU A 64 -5.83 -18.58 -15.04
CA LEU A 64 -5.93 -18.98 -16.45
C LEU A 64 -7.33 -19.51 -16.79
N LEU A 65 -7.96 -20.26 -15.88
CA LEU A 65 -9.33 -20.75 -16.09
C LEU A 65 -10.35 -19.60 -16.16
N ILE A 66 -10.19 -18.55 -15.36
CA ILE A 66 -11.02 -17.34 -15.46
C ILE A 66 -10.82 -16.67 -16.83
N ASP A 67 -9.57 -16.53 -17.29
CA ASP A 67 -9.25 -15.94 -18.59
C ASP A 67 -9.88 -16.73 -19.76
N GLU A 68 -9.98 -18.06 -19.64
CA GLU A 68 -10.63 -18.95 -20.63
C GLU A 68 -12.14 -19.13 -20.41
N LEU A 69 -12.78 -18.23 -19.66
CA LEU A 69 -14.24 -18.24 -19.38
C LEU A 69 -14.74 -19.51 -18.67
N CYS A 70 -13.87 -20.15 -17.91
CA CYS A 70 -14.14 -21.37 -17.14
C CYS A 70 -14.18 -21.05 -15.62
N ALA A 71 -14.92 -20.01 -15.23
CA ALA A 71 -14.97 -19.50 -13.86
C ALA A 71 -15.47 -20.54 -12.84
N GLY A 72 -16.51 -21.30 -13.17
CA GLY A 72 -16.96 -22.43 -12.34
C GLY A 72 -15.87 -23.46 -12.06
N GLU A 73 -15.02 -23.78 -13.05
CA GLU A 73 -13.87 -24.67 -12.85
C GLU A 73 -12.82 -24.03 -11.94
N ALA A 74 -12.54 -22.74 -12.13
CA ALA A 74 -11.62 -21.99 -11.28
C ALA A 74 -12.05 -22.01 -9.80
N ILE A 75 -13.35 -21.88 -9.53
CA ILE A 75 -13.92 -21.97 -8.17
C ILE A 75 -13.64 -23.35 -7.56
N LEU A 76 -13.84 -24.43 -8.32
CA LEU A 76 -13.57 -25.79 -7.85
C LEU A 76 -12.10 -26.00 -7.51
N VAL A 77 -11.20 -25.53 -8.39
CA VAL A 77 -9.74 -25.58 -8.18
C VAL A 77 -9.33 -24.83 -6.91
N LEU A 78 -9.81 -23.60 -6.73
CA LEU A 78 -9.48 -22.76 -5.58
C LEU A 78 -10.05 -23.30 -4.26
N ASN A 79 -11.20 -23.97 -4.29
CA ASN A 79 -11.79 -24.58 -3.10
C ASN A 79 -10.94 -25.72 -2.53
N GLN A 80 -10.12 -26.40 -3.35
CA GLN A 80 -9.24 -27.47 -2.87
C GLN A 80 -8.17 -26.98 -1.88
N ILE A 81 -7.80 -25.69 -1.97
CA ILE A 81 -6.79 -25.07 -1.11
C ILE A 81 -7.38 -24.03 -0.16
N LYS A 82 -8.72 -23.95 -0.05
CA LYS A 82 -9.42 -22.96 0.78
C LYS A 82 -8.93 -22.97 2.23
N ASP A 83 -8.85 -24.15 2.85
CA ASP A 83 -8.45 -24.32 4.25
C ASP A 83 -6.99 -24.81 4.40
N ASP A 84 -6.21 -24.74 3.33
CA ASP A 84 -4.81 -25.19 3.35
C ASP A 84 -3.91 -24.14 4.03
N LYS A 85 -3.27 -24.53 5.15
CA LYS A 85 -2.37 -23.67 5.93
C LYS A 85 -1.10 -23.28 5.17
N THR A 86 -0.70 -24.04 4.16
CA THR A 86 0.47 -23.72 3.33
C THR A 86 0.25 -22.44 2.52
N VAL A 87 -1.00 -22.11 2.18
CA VAL A 87 -1.38 -20.84 1.54
C VAL A 87 -1.04 -19.65 2.45
N ASP A 88 -1.37 -19.76 3.75
CA ASP A 88 -1.08 -18.71 4.73
C ASP A 88 0.42 -18.58 4.98
N HIS A 89 1.12 -19.70 5.15
CA HIS A 89 2.58 -19.71 5.35
C HIS A 89 3.34 -19.13 4.15
N ALA A 90 2.84 -19.32 2.93
CA ALA A 90 3.39 -18.72 1.71
C ALA A 90 2.99 -17.24 1.53
N GLY A 91 2.13 -16.69 2.38
CA GLY A 91 1.62 -15.32 2.26
C GLY A 91 0.67 -15.11 1.08
N LEU A 92 0.10 -16.18 0.53
CA LEU A 92 -0.74 -16.19 -0.66
C LEU A 92 -2.24 -16.04 -0.38
N ARG A 93 -2.65 -15.92 0.89
CA ARG A 93 -4.06 -15.89 1.28
C ARG A 93 -4.84 -14.74 0.63
N ASP A 94 -4.25 -13.54 0.59
CA ASP A 94 -4.90 -12.39 -0.04
C ASP A 94 -5.03 -12.60 -1.56
N LYS A 95 -4.00 -13.17 -2.19
CA LYS A 95 -4.04 -13.48 -3.63
C LYS A 95 -5.05 -14.57 -3.96
N TRP A 96 -5.16 -15.60 -3.14
CA TRP A 96 -6.21 -16.61 -3.26
C TRP A 96 -7.60 -15.97 -3.17
N ALA A 97 -7.83 -15.12 -2.17
CA ALA A 97 -9.12 -14.44 -1.97
C ALA A 97 -9.46 -13.50 -3.14
N GLU A 98 -8.46 -12.81 -3.69
CA GLU A 98 -8.60 -11.96 -4.89
C GLU A 98 -9.11 -12.76 -6.09
N VAL A 99 -8.40 -13.85 -6.44
CA VAL A 99 -8.76 -14.69 -7.59
C VAL A 99 -10.09 -15.39 -7.37
N PHE A 100 -10.37 -15.84 -6.15
CA PHE A 100 -11.65 -16.47 -5.80
C PHE A 100 -12.82 -15.49 -5.91
N ALA A 101 -12.67 -14.24 -5.46
CA ALA A 101 -13.69 -13.22 -5.64
C ALA A 101 -13.96 -12.93 -7.11
N LEU A 102 -12.92 -12.87 -7.95
CA LEU A 102 -13.08 -12.67 -9.40
C LEU A 102 -13.83 -13.84 -10.05
N ALA A 103 -13.46 -15.08 -9.75
CA ALA A 103 -14.15 -16.26 -10.28
C ALA A 103 -15.64 -16.28 -9.89
N LEU A 104 -15.96 -15.95 -8.63
CA LEU A 104 -17.34 -15.84 -8.16
C LEU A 104 -18.13 -14.75 -8.90
N ILE A 105 -17.51 -13.63 -9.26
CA ILE A 105 -18.17 -12.56 -10.01
C ILE A 105 -18.52 -13.04 -11.43
N GLU A 106 -17.58 -13.69 -12.12
CA GLU A 106 -17.79 -14.20 -13.47
C GLU A 106 -18.87 -15.31 -13.51
N GLU A 107 -18.97 -16.12 -12.46
CA GLU A 107 -20.03 -17.13 -12.32
C GLU A 107 -21.38 -16.55 -11.84
N GLY A 108 -21.45 -15.25 -11.54
CA GLY A 108 -22.68 -14.58 -11.08
C GLY A 108 -22.98 -14.69 -9.58
N GLU A 109 -22.07 -15.28 -8.80
CA GLU A 109 -22.15 -15.46 -7.34
C GLU A 109 -21.76 -14.19 -6.56
N VAL A 110 -22.41 -13.08 -6.91
CA VAL A 110 -22.03 -11.71 -6.48
C VAL A 110 -22.01 -11.54 -4.96
N GLN A 111 -22.96 -12.12 -4.22
CA GLN A 111 -23.02 -11.94 -2.77
C GLN A 111 -21.87 -12.65 -2.04
N GLN A 112 -21.47 -13.81 -2.55
CA GLN A 112 -20.32 -14.53 -2.01
C GLN A 112 -19.03 -13.76 -2.33
N ALA A 113 -18.89 -13.24 -3.55
CA ALA A 113 -17.74 -12.42 -3.93
C ALA A 113 -17.59 -11.17 -3.05
N LYS A 114 -18.70 -10.47 -2.76
CA LYS A 114 -18.72 -9.32 -1.85
C LYS A 114 -18.24 -9.70 -0.45
N THR A 115 -18.70 -10.84 0.07
CA THR A 115 -18.27 -11.35 1.38
C THR A 115 -16.76 -11.60 1.40
N ILE A 116 -16.23 -12.28 0.37
CA ILE A 116 -14.79 -12.54 0.23
C ILE A 116 -13.99 -11.23 0.17
N CYS A 117 -14.47 -10.22 -0.56
CA CYS A 117 -13.80 -8.92 -0.62
C CYS A 117 -13.76 -8.23 0.75
N LEU A 118 -14.86 -8.24 1.48
CA LEU A 118 -14.92 -7.63 2.82
C LEU A 118 -13.98 -8.35 3.79
N ASP A 119 -13.96 -9.68 3.77
CA ASP A 119 -13.10 -10.47 4.65
C ASP A 119 -11.62 -10.37 4.26
N GLY A 120 -11.29 -10.35 2.96
CA GLY A 120 -9.94 -10.08 2.48
C GLY A 120 -9.45 -8.69 2.90
N PHE A 121 -10.30 -7.67 2.77
CA PHE A 121 -9.98 -6.31 3.22
C PHE A 121 -9.77 -6.23 4.74
N LYS A 122 -10.56 -6.96 5.54
CA LYS A 122 -10.35 -7.06 7.00
C LYS A 122 -9.01 -7.67 7.40
N ASN A 123 -8.24 -8.30 6.50
CA ASN A 123 -6.91 -8.82 6.84
C ASN A 123 -5.82 -7.73 6.75
N ARG A 124 -5.63 -7.12 5.57
CA ARG A 124 -4.55 -6.14 5.34
C ARG A 124 -4.98 -4.75 4.86
N CYS A 125 -6.28 -4.53 4.71
CA CYS A 125 -6.84 -3.32 4.09
C CYS A 125 -6.30 -3.09 2.66
N ASP A 126 -6.06 -4.18 1.92
CA ASP A 126 -5.57 -4.09 0.55
C ASP A 126 -6.66 -3.52 -0.36
N VAL A 127 -6.31 -2.47 -1.09
CA VAL A 127 -7.20 -1.76 -2.01
C VAL A 127 -7.75 -2.65 -3.12
N VAL A 128 -7.08 -3.77 -3.44
CA VAL A 128 -7.56 -4.71 -4.46
C VAL A 128 -8.97 -5.19 -4.17
N PHE A 129 -9.30 -5.48 -2.91
CA PHE A 129 -10.63 -5.96 -2.52
C PHE A 129 -11.69 -4.87 -2.63
N TYR A 130 -11.34 -3.62 -2.32
CA TYR A 130 -12.23 -2.48 -2.56
C TYR A 130 -12.52 -2.29 -4.05
N LYS A 131 -11.49 -2.41 -4.89
CA LYS A 131 -11.63 -2.30 -6.35
C LYS A 131 -12.51 -3.41 -6.91
N ILE A 132 -12.31 -4.66 -6.48
CA ILE A 132 -13.14 -5.80 -6.91
C ILE A 132 -14.59 -5.63 -6.45
N TYR A 133 -14.80 -5.28 -5.18
CA TYR A 133 -16.13 -5.05 -4.62
C TYR A 133 -16.92 -4.00 -5.43
N ASN A 134 -16.28 -2.89 -5.81
CA ASN A 134 -16.91 -1.83 -6.61
C ASN A 134 -17.19 -2.20 -8.07
N ARG A 135 -16.65 -3.31 -8.59
CA ARG A 135 -17.06 -3.79 -9.92
C ARG A 135 -18.50 -4.29 -9.92
N VAL A 136 -18.97 -4.78 -8.77
CA VAL A 136 -20.29 -5.41 -8.63
C VAL A 136 -21.25 -4.65 -7.71
N GLU A 137 -20.73 -3.80 -6.81
CA GLU A 137 -21.55 -2.87 -6.05
C GLU A 137 -21.70 -1.55 -6.81
N LYS A 138 -22.94 -1.19 -7.16
CA LYS A 138 -23.26 0.02 -7.91
C LYS A 138 -23.76 1.16 -7.02
N VAL A 139 -23.94 0.91 -5.71
CA VAL A 139 -24.44 1.89 -4.74
C VAL A 139 -23.29 2.66 -4.07
N ASN A 140 -23.48 3.96 -3.88
CA ASN A 140 -22.46 4.97 -3.54
C ASN A 140 -21.79 4.90 -2.15
N ASP A 141 -22.10 3.92 -1.28
CA ASP A 141 -21.59 3.92 0.11
C ASP A 141 -20.48 2.88 0.41
N SER A 142 -19.90 2.27 -0.63
CA SER A 142 -18.78 1.32 -0.43
C SER A 142 -17.56 1.98 0.22
N LEU A 143 -17.31 3.27 -0.07
CA LEU A 143 -16.22 4.02 0.56
C LEU A 143 -16.42 4.14 2.07
N GLY A 144 -17.64 4.41 2.53
CA GLY A 144 -17.97 4.52 3.95
C GLY A 144 -17.74 3.19 4.67
N LEU A 145 -18.23 2.10 4.07
CA LEU A 145 -18.04 0.73 4.58
C LEU A 145 -16.56 0.37 4.75
N PHE A 146 -15.76 0.51 3.68
CA PHE A 146 -14.34 0.14 3.72
C PHE A 146 -13.52 1.08 4.62
N SER A 147 -13.85 2.37 4.64
CA SER A 147 -13.23 3.32 5.59
C SER A 147 -13.54 2.94 7.03
N GLY A 148 -14.76 2.49 7.33
CA GLY A 148 -15.13 1.97 8.65
C GLY A 148 -14.32 0.75 9.07
N ILE A 149 -14.09 -0.19 8.14
CA ILE A 149 -13.24 -1.36 8.39
C ILE A 149 -11.77 -0.95 8.60
N ALA A 150 -11.25 -0.02 7.80
CA ALA A 150 -9.90 0.49 8.00
C ALA A 150 -9.76 1.20 9.36
N LYS A 151 -10.79 1.98 9.75
CA LYS A 151 -10.82 2.71 11.02
C LYS A 151 -10.84 1.80 12.24
N SER A 152 -11.52 0.65 12.18
CA SER A 152 -11.53 -0.30 13.30
C SER A 152 -10.16 -0.93 13.58
N LYS A 153 -9.23 -0.88 12.62
CA LYS A 153 -7.83 -1.27 12.79
C LYS A 153 -6.90 -0.15 13.22
N GLY A 154 -7.36 1.09 13.17
CA GLY A 154 -6.62 2.27 13.55
C GLY A 154 -6.34 3.21 12.39
N PHE A 155 -6.05 4.46 12.77
CA PHE A 155 -5.82 5.57 11.85
C PHE A 155 -4.78 5.31 10.74
N PRO A 156 -3.64 4.61 10.97
CA PRO A 156 -2.67 4.37 9.90
C PRO A 156 -3.26 3.58 8.71
N PHE A 157 -4.19 2.66 8.97
CA PHE A 157 -4.85 1.87 7.93
C PHE A 157 -5.85 2.70 7.12
N VAL A 158 -6.51 3.69 7.74
CA VAL A 158 -7.35 4.66 7.04
C VAL A 158 -6.50 5.48 6.07
N VAL A 159 -5.35 5.97 6.52
CA VAL A 159 -4.41 6.73 5.68
C VAL A 159 -3.90 5.89 4.51
N LEU A 160 -3.47 4.65 4.76
CA LEU A 160 -3.02 3.73 3.71
C LEU A 160 -4.12 3.47 2.67
N PHE A 161 -5.33 3.13 3.13
CA PHE A 161 -6.45 2.84 2.25
C PHE A 161 -6.82 4.03 1.38
N LEU A 162 -7.05 5.20 1.99
CA LEU A 162 -7.46 6.40 1.25
C LEU A 162 -6.37 6.91 0.31
N SER A 163 -5.09 6.73 0.68
CA SER A 163 -3.96 7.02 -0.21
C SER A 163 -3.90 6.05 -1.40
N ALA A 164 -4.22 4.77 -1.21
CA ALA A 164 -4.18 3.78 -2.28
C ALA A 164 -5.31 3.93 -3.33
N ILE A 165 -6.37 4.69 -2.99
CA ILE A 165 -7.45 5.06 -3.90
C ILE A 165 -7.40 6.54 -4.34
N ASP A 166 -6.29 7.24 -4.06
CA ASP A 166 -6.11 8.65 -4.41
C ASP A 166 -7.22 9.58 -3.90
N ASN A 167 -7.87 9.25 -2.77
CA ASN A 167 -8.96 10.05 -2.22
C ASN A 167 -8.41 11.15 -1.28
N TYR A 168 -7.75 12.13 -1.89
CA TYR A 168 -7.06 13.22 -1.19
C TYR A 168 -8.01 14.12 -0.38
N GLY A 169 -9.25 14.32 -0.82
CA GLY A 169 -10.24 15.11 -0.08
C GLY A 169 -10.66 14.45 1.23
N LYS A 170 -10.87 13.14 1.23
CA LYS A 170 -11.16 12.40 2.46
C LYS A 170 -9.91 12.29 3.35
N LEU A 171 -8.73 12.12 2.77
CA LEU A 171 -7.45 12.16 3.50
C LEU A 171 -7.25 13.48 4.24
N ASP A 172 -7.50 14.61 3.59
CA ASP A 172 -7.44 15.94 4.21
C ASP A 172 -8.33 16.00 5.44
N SER A 173 -9.61 15.63 5.29
CA SER A 173 -10.56 15.61 6.40
C SER A 173 -10.11 14.69 7.54
N GLU A 174 -9.66 13.47 7.25
CA GLU A 174 -9.23 12.52 8.28
C GLU A 174 -7.94 12.98 8.99
N ILE A 175 -6.95 13.48 8.25
CA ILE A 175 -5.68 14.00 8.81
C ILE A 175 -5.93 15.24 9.66
N MET A 176 -6.75 16.17 9.19
CA MET A 176 -7.06 17.41 9.92
C MET A 176 -7.89 17.14 11.18
N ASN A 177 -8.71 16.09 11.20
CA ASN A 177 -9.47 15.69 12.39
C ASN A 177 -8.75 14.69 13.32
N ALA A 178 -7.63 14.11 12.91
CA ALA A 178 -6.88 13.15 13.71
C ALA A 178 -6.39 13.74 15.04
N SER A 179 -6.50 12.98 16.11
CA SER A 179 -5.90 13.31 17.41
C SER A 179 -4.36 13.24 17.35
N LYS A 180 -3.69 13.86 18.33
CA LYS A 180 -2.23 13.76 18.48
C LYS A 180 -1.76 12.30 18.61
N ASN A 181 -2.55 11.44 19.24
CA ASN A 181 -2.22 10.02 19.41
C ASN A 181 -2.33 9.26 18.08
N GLU A 182 -3.37 9.51 17.29
CA GLU A 182 -3.51 8.89 15.96
C GLU A 182 -2.36 9.27 15.01
N ILE A 183 -1.92 10.53 15.06
CA ILE A 183 -0.73 10.98 14.31
C ILE A 183 0.55 10.29 14.80
N LYS A 184 0.70 10.06 16.11
CA LYS A 184 1.84 9.29 16.65
C LYS A 184 1.80 7.83 16.19
N ASP A 185 0.65 7.18 16.26
CA ASP A 185 0.47 5.79 15.82
C ASP A 185 0.79 5.65 14.33
N MET A 186 0.40 6.64 13.53
CA MET A 186 0.77 6.73 12.12
C MET A 186 2.30 6.75 11.92
N MET A 187 3.04 7.50 12.73
CA MET A 187 4.50 7.56 12.63
C MET A 187 5.22 6.30 13.11
N VAL A 188 4.59 5.51 13.98
CA VAL A 188 5.11 4.20 14.41
C VAL A 188 5.00 3.16 13.29
N LEU A 189 3.87 3.14 12.57
CA LEU A 189 3.57 2.11 11.57
C LEU A 189 4.09 2.50 10.17
N LEU A 190 3.97 3.77 9.78
CA LEU A 190 4.29 4.24 8.44
C LEU A 190 5.71 4.79 8.33
N ARG A 191 6.41 4.39 7.28
CA ARG A 191 7.77 4.87 7.01
C ARG A 191 7.73 6.36 6.65
N GLY A 192 8.73 7.12 7.10
CA GLY A 192 8.84 8.55 6.77
C GLY A 192 8.86 8.84 5.26
N SER A 193 9.40 7.95 4.43
CA SER A 193 9.36 8.08 2.96
C SER A 193 7.93 8.07 2.40
N PHE A 194 7.04 7.26 2.98
CA PHE A 194 5.63 7.23 2.61
C PHE A 194 4.96 8.55 2.98
N ILE A 195 5.15 9.05 4.20
CA ILE A 195 4.57 10.32 4.66
C ILE A 195 5.08 11.52 3.84
N ARG A 196 6.35 11.53 3.44
CA ARG A 196 6.90 12.55 2.53
C ARG A 196 6.25 12.51 1.15
N SER A 197 6.00 11.32 0.62
CA SER A 197 5.31 11.15 -0.65
C SER A 197 3.86 11.65 -0.52
N LEU A 198 3.13 11.15 0.49
CA LEU A 198 1.75 11.54 0.78
C LEU A 198 1.57 13.05 0.96
N SER A 199 2.43 13.70 1.75
CA SER A 199 2.38 15.17 1.92
C SER A 199 2.61 15.92 0.60
N SER A 200 3.44 15.40 -0.30
CA SER A 200 3.68 16.03 -1.60
C SER A 200 2.49 15.86 -2.54
N GLU A 201 1.84 14.69 -2.51
CA GLU A 201 0.60 14.44 -3.26
C GLU A 201 -0.54 15.34 -2.75
N LEU A 202 -0.76 15.39 -1.43
CA LEU A 202 -1.76 16.28 -0.82
C LEU A 202 -1.57 17.73 -1.25
N TYR A 203 -0.33 18.24 -1.20
CA TYR A 203 -0.04 19.59 -1.66
C TYR A 203 -0.34 19.79 -3.15
N ARG A 204 0.07 18.84 -4.00
CA ARG A 204 -0.19 18.90 -5.45
C ARG A 204 -1.68 18.94 -5.77
N HIS A 205 -2.50 18.27 -4.96
CA HIS A 205 -3.95 18.24 -5.09
C HIS A 205 -4.67 19.38 -4.35
N GLY A 206 -3.95 20.38 -3.85
CA GLY A 206 -4.52 21.60 -3.24
C GLY A 206 -4.73 21.53 -1.72
N TYR A 207 -4.35 20.43 -1.07
CA TYR A 207 -4.52 20.21 0.37
C TYR A 207 -3.25 20.63 1.14
N ALA A 208 -2.98 21.94 1.14
CA ALA A 208 -1.76 22.50 1.69
C ALA A 208 -1.66 22.43 3.23
N CYS A 209 -2.79 22.53 3.95
CA CYS A 209 -2.84 22.41 5.41
C CYS A 209 -2.36 21.03 5.91
N PRO A 210 -2.96 19.89 5.52
CA PRO A 210 -2.50 18.58 5.97
C PRO A 210 -1.10 18.26 5.43
N ALA A 211 -0.74 18.73 4.23
CA ALA A 211 0.61 18.57 3.70
C ALA A 211 1.66 19.24 4.60
N THR A 212 1.39 20.48 5.03
CA THR A 212 2.24 21.23 5.97
C THR A 212 2.34 20.51 7.31
N LEU A 213 1.21 20.04 7.85
CA LEU A 213 1.15 19.29 9.11
C LEU A 213 2.04 18.03 9.04
N LEU A 214 1.86 17.19 8.01
CA LEU A 214 2.63 15.96 7.86
C LEU A 214 4.15 16.21 7.77
N ARG A 215 4.56 17.32 7.15
CA ARG A 215 5.99 17.72 7.12
C ARG A 215 6.49 18.11 8.50
N ARG A 216 5.71 18.83 9.30
CA ARG A 216 6.06 19.17 10.69
C ARG A 216 6.13 17.94 11.60
N VAL A 217 5.20 16.99 11.41
CA VAL A 217 5.25 15.69 12.10
C VAL A 217 6.55 14.93 11.79
N LEU A 218 7.03 14.98 10.54
CA LEU A 218 8.33 14.40 10.17
C LEU A 218 9.54 15.12 10.79
N VAL A 219 9.44 16.44 10.95
CA VAL A 219 10.45 17.25 11.66
C VAL A 219 10.55 16.77 13.11
N GLU A 220 9.43 16.70 13.81
CA GLU A 220 9.35 16.25 15.20
C GLU A 220 9.83 14.80 15.37
N ASP A 221 9.41 13.87 14.50
CA ASP A 221 9.88 12.48 14.52
C ASP A 221 11.42 12.42 14.38
N SER A 222 11.98 13.17 13.42
CA SER A 222 13.42 13.21 13.20
C SER A 222 14.20 13.77 14.40
N ILE A 223 13.65 14.77 15.08
CA ILE A 223 14.28 15.39 16.25
C ILE A 223 14.19 14.48 17.50
N SER A 224 13.06 13.80 17.67
CA SER A 224 12.78 12.91 18.80
C SER A 224 13.73 11.70 18.87
N ARG A 225 14.14 11.18 17.70
CA ARG A 225 15.10 10.08 17.56
C ARG A 225 16.49 10.40 18.14
N SER A 226 16.75 11.65 18.52
CA SER A 226 17.94 12.10 19.28
C SER A 226 19.28 11.67 18.69
N GLN A 227 19.34 11.48 17.36
CA GLN A 227 20.55 11.18 16.62
C GLN A 227 20.79 12.30 15.60
N SER A 228 21.91 13.02 15.75
CA SER A 228 22.24 14.20 14.95
C SER A 228 22.26 13.93 13.44
N LYS A 229 22.59 12.71 13.02
CA LYS A 229 22.56 12.30 11.60
C LYS A 229 21.19 12.46 10.93
N TYR A 230 20.10 12.56 11.70
CA TYR A 230 18.76 12.75 11.14
C TYR A 230 18.32 14.22 11.06
N TYR A 231 19.09 15.17 11.62
CA TYR A 231 18.71 16.58 11.60
C TYR A 231 18.72 17.18 10.18
N THR A 232 19.50 16.64 9.25
CA THR A 232 19.43 17.04 7.83
C THR A 232 18.05 16.77 7.22
N TYR A 233 17.40 15.67 7.63
CA TYR A 233 16.03 15.37 7.23
C TYR A 233 15.04 16.33 7.88
N ALA A 234 15.19 16.61 9.17
CA ALA A 234 14.37 17.60 9.88
C ALA A 234 14.43 18.97 9.17
N ALA A 235 15.61 19.48 8.87
CA ALA A 235 15.76 20.76 8.17
C ALA A 235 15.18 20.74 6.74
N SER A 236 15.28 19.61 6.03
CA SER A 236 14.70 19.46 4.69
C SER A 236 13.16 19.39 4.72
N ASP A 237 12.59 18.65 5.67
CA ASP A 237 11.15 18.55 5.86
C ASP A 237 10.58 19.89 6.36
N MET A 238 11.32 20.63 7.19
CA MET A 238 10.94 21.97 7.62
C MET A 238 10.90 22.95 6.45
N LYS A 239 11.93 22.99 5.59
CA LYS A 239 11.92 23.82 4.37
C LYS A 239 10.69 23.52 3.51
N LYS A 240 10.35 22.24 3.32
CA LYS A 240 9.14 21.84 2.59
C LYS A 240 7.85 22.26 3.30
N SER A 241 7.79 22.19 4.63
CA SER A 241 6.66 22.69 5.40
C SER A 241 6.43 24.18 5.15
N ILE A 242 7.49 24.99 5.13
CA ILE A 242 7.44 26.43 4.84
C ILE A 242 6.96 26.67 3.40
N ASP A 243 7.50 25.94 2.43
CA ASP A 243 7.06 26.05 1.03
C ASP A 243 5.57 25.75 0.87
N PHE A 244 5.07 24.74 1.56
CA PHE A 244 3.67 24.35 1.49
C PHE A 244 2.73 25.31 2.23
N SER A 245 3.24 26.05 3.21
CA SER A 245 2.44 26.91 4.07
C SER A 245 2.26 28.35 3.57
N LYS A 246 2.89 28.72 2.45
CA LYS A 246 2.88 30.09 1.89
C LYS A 246 1.48 30.71 1.71
N ASN A 247 0.46 29.89 1.42
CA ASN A 247 -0.89 30.35 1.11
C ASN A 247 -1.98 29.64 1.94
N ILE A 248 -1.66 29.19 3.15
CA ILE A 248 -2.66 28.52 4.01
C ILE A 248 -3.28 29.46 5.03
N VAL A 249 -4.49 29.14 5.46
CA VAL A 249 -5.09 29.73 6.65
C VAL A 249 -4.55 28.98 7.86
N TRP A 250 -3.87 29.70 8.76
CA TRP A 250 -3.33 29.13 9.99
C TRP A 250 -4.46 28.65 10.90
N THR A 251 -4.19 27.55 11.60
CA THR A 251 -5.14 26.93 12.54
C THR A 251 -4.40 26.57 13.83
N GLU A 252 -5.12 26.25 14.89
CA GLU A 252 -4.48 25.76 16.13
C GLU A 252 -3.61 24.52 15.88
N LYS A 253 -4.05 23.63 14.96
CA LYS A 253 -3.33 22.41 14.60
C LYS A 253 -2.16 22.66 13.65
N VAL A 254 -2.23 23.71 12.85
CA VAL A 254 -1.17 24.15 11.92
C VAL A 254 -0.90 25.63 12.19
N PRO A 255 -0.15 25.95 13.25
CA PRO A 255 0.13 27.34 13.62
C PRO A 255 1.01 28.02 12.57
N SER A 256 1.17 29.33 12.67
CA SER A 256 2.09 30.05 11.79
C SER A 256 3.51 29.47 11.87
N THR A 257 4.31 29.65 10.82
CA THR A 257 5.69 29.15 10.80
C THR A 257 6.51 29.71 11.97
N GLU A 258 6.31 30.99 12.33
CA GLU A 258 7.00 31.62 13.45
C GLU A 258 6.59 31.02 14.80
N GLU A 259 5.27 30.86 15.05
CA GLU A 259 4.77 30.21 16.27
C GLU A 259 5.25 28.76 16.39
N TYR A 260 5.29 28.04 15.27
CA TYR A 260 5.82 26.68 15.23
C TYR A 260 7.30 26.64 15.61
N PHE A 261 8.13 27.52 15.05
CA PHE A 261 9.54 27.61 15.43
C PHE A 261 9.72 27.95 16.91
N LYS A 262 8.93 28.90 17.45
CA LYS A 262 8.96 29.25 18.87
C LYS A 262 8.68 28.05 19.75
N SER A 263 7.63 27.27 19.44
CA SER A 263 7.31 26.03 20.17
C SER A 263 8.44 25.01 20.08
N LEU A 264 8.96 24.77 18.86
CA LEU A 264 10.03 23.82 18.63
C LEU A 264 11.32 24.21 19.36
N PHE A 265 11.62 25.51 19.41
CA PHE A 265 12.79 26.04 20.12
C PHE A 265 12.68 25.88 21.62
N VAL A 266 11.52 26.14 22.22
CA VAL A 266 11.29 25.90 23.65
C VAL A 266 11.60 24.45 24.03
N GLU A 267 11.18 23.49 23.22
CA GLU A 267 11.38 22.06 23.48
C GLU A 267 12.81 21.57 23.17
N HIS A 268 13.48 22.19 22.20
CA HIS A 268 14.71 21.64 21.61
C HIS A 268 15.90 22.61 21.57
N LYS A 269 15.86 23.71 22.33
CA LYS A 269 16.89 24.75 22.42
C LYS A 269 18.33 24.23 22.48
N ARG A 270 18.56 23.18 23.27
CA ARG A 270 19.92 22.63 23.52
C ARG A 270 20.47 21.76 22.38
N LYS A 271 19.69 21.48 21.34
CA LYS A 271 20.12 20.68 20.18
C LYS A 271 20.85 21.57 19.18
N TYR A 272 22.03 22.09 19.52
CA TYR A 272 22.77 23.06 18.68
C TYR A 272 22.97 22.61 17.22
N ALA A 273 23.36 21.35 17.00
CA ALA A 273 23.53 20.79 15.65
C ALA A 273 22.23 20.75 14.82
N LEU A 274 21.06 20.70 15.45
CA LEU A 274 19.77 20.82 14.74
C LEU A 274 19.61 22.24 14.22
N TRP A 275 19.85 23.21 15.10
CA TRP A 275 19.66 24.64 14.82
C TRP A 275 20.65 25.16 13.77
N GLU A 276 21.91 24.70 13.81
CA GLU A 276 22.89 24.96 12.75
C GLU A 276 22.39 24.48 11.38
N MET A 277 21.85 23.26 11.29
CA MET A 277 21.30 22.74 10.04
C MET A 277 20.02 23.45 9.59
N MET A 278 19.19 23.91 10.53
CA MET A 278 17.99 24.69 10.23
C MET A 278 18.37 26.06 9.64
N LEU A 279 19.33 26.76 10.25
CA LEU A 279 19.83 28.05 9.77
C LEU A 279 20.43 27.96 8.36
N ASP A 280 21.18 26.88 8.07
CA ASP A 280 21.77 26.67 6.74
C ASP A 280 20.72 26.47 5.63
N LYS A 281 19.56 25.88 5.95
CA LYS A 281 18.54 25.52 4.95
C LYS A 281 17.39 26.50 4.81
N ILE A 282 17.08 27.26 5.87
CA ILE A 282 15.86 28.05 6.00
C ILE A 282 16.22 29.53 5.97
N ASP A 283 15.92 30.15 4.83
CA ASP A 283 16.06 31.59 4.64
C ASP A 283 15.14 32.34 5.60
N GLY A 284 15.65 33.40 6.24
CA GLY A 284 14.88 34.24 7.16
C GLY A 284 14.71 33.68 8.58
N LEU A 285 15.33 32.54 8.90
CA LEU A 285 15.42 32.04 10.29
C LEU A 285 16.57 32.74 11.02
N ALA A 286 16.31 33.25 12.23
CA ALA A 286 17.32 33.77 13.13
C ALA A 286 17.19 33.15 14.52
N ILE A 287 18.33 32.84 15.14
CA ILE A 287 18.42 32.23 16.47
C ILE A 287 19.35 33.08 17.32
N GLU A 288 18.84 33.55 18.45
CA GLU A 288 19.62 34.24 19.46
C GLU A 288 19.73 33.38 20.72
N LYS A 289 20.46 33.87 21.73
CA LYS A 289 20.72 33.14 22.98
C LYS A 289 19.45 32.55 23.63
N ASP A 290 18.35 33.30 23.59
CA ASP A 290 17.11 32.95 24.27
C ASP A 290 15.85 33.12 23.38
N SER A 291 16.02 33.34 22.08
CA SER A 291 14.91 33.61 21.16
C SER A 291 15.12 32.92 19.80
N VAL A 292 14.00 32.68 19.10
CA VAL A 292 13.97 32.30 17.69
C VAL A 292 12.97 33.21 16.99
N SER A 293 13.32 33.68 15.80
CA SER A 293 12.44 34.47 14.94
C SER A 293 12.51 33.97 13.51
N TYR A 294 11.42 34.19 12.77
CA TYR A 294 11.31 33.80 11.38
C TYR A 294 10.61 34.91 10.60
N SER A 295 11.26 35.43 9.57
CA SER A 295 10.69 36.39 8.62
C SER A 295 10.68 35.78 7.22
N ALA A 296 9.48 35.62 6.64
CA ALA A 296 9.29 35.12 5.27
C ALA A 296 9.54 36.20 4.22
#